data_AF-A0A817Y1W4-F1
#
_entry.id   AF-A0A817Y1W4-F1
#
_cell.length_a   1.000
_cell.length_b   1.000
_cell.length_c   1.000
_cell.angle_alpha   90.00
_cell.angle_beta   90.00
_cell.angle_gamma   90.00
#
_symmetry.space_group_name_H-M   'P 1'
#
loop_
_entity.id
_entity.type
_entity.pdbx_description
1 polymer ?
#
loop_
_entity_poly.entity_id
_entity_poly.type
_entity_poly.pdbx_seq_one_letter_code
_entity_poly.pdbx_strand_id
1 'polypeptide(L)'
;HGRRVYYRCNKAKLRGPQCSASIHLLYHADSDQVTVYKTEGEHDHHDEKVRGIDENVKKCIEELYNDEQWCEGNVEVPIDENKAFAVSYKILYDNEEYEDNEDIEEDGNKFHIFISSVRLLNIASISSHLHADATYKLVWQGFPVLIVGTTDFNKAVHPFGLAVCSNEKIKDFEFIFNSIQVGMQKINKDLLKPTALISDAADAIKNGFTNIFGSSYNQIMCWAHMKRKVNNRVCQIDDKHIAKEIIEDIEMLQLSNSTEVFKLASTLFVKKWNMNNKQKNESILDFMNYFYNEWLKTNDGWYEGIQVYTPSTNNALEATNRTIKDDGTFRERHILSRFLTIASNIVNNWSIERDITSIKGKIFATEPTISLELWTLSYQWAKSTKDIICISNDSSKTYYIPARDLQSISQANLNKYKNKTWSTFNQFTKSFDIWCMEMDNGSDWRKSKCSCPGFFKNYICKHVVGMAIRLKYCKPPPSAKTVPIGEK
;
A
#
# COMPACT_ATOMS: atom_id res chain seq x y z
N HIS A 1 32.11 13.62 -63.61
CA HIS A 1 30.88 14.29 -64.10
C HIS A 1 29.78 14.04 -63.07
N GLY A 2 28.86 14.96 -62.81
CA GLY A 2 27.91 14.78 -61.71
C GLY A 2 26.88 15.89 -61.59
N ARG A 3 25.75 15.61 -60.93
CA ARG A 3 24.67 16.59 -60.72
C ARG A 3 25.03 17.49 -59.54
N ARG A 4 25.08 18.81 -59.76
CA ARG A 4 25.22 19.79 -58.68
C ARG A 4 23.85 20.27 -58.24
N VAL A 5 23.58 20.17 -56.94
CA VAL A 5 22.38 20.73 -56.33
C VAL A 5 22.81 21.79 -55.33
N TYR A 6 22.39 23.02 -55.58
CA TYR A 6 22.73 24.17 -54.76
C TYR A 6 21.63 24.41 -53.73
N TYR A 7 22.03 24.49 -52.47
CA TYR A 7 21.19 24.84 -51.35
C TYR A 7 21.64 26.21 -50.83
N ARG A 8 20.74 27.18 -50.92
CA ARG A 8 20.97 28.55 -50.44
C ARG A 8 20.12 28.77 -49.20
N CYS A 9 20.57 29.66 -48.32
CA CYS A 9 19.75 30.08 -47.19
C CYS A 9 18.42 30.66 -47.68
N ASN A 10 17.32 30.15 -47.14
CA ASN A 10 15.95 30.54 -47.47
C ASN A 10 15.43 31.72 -46.62
N LYS A 11 16.26 32.25 -45.70
CA LYS A 11 15.90 33.38 -44.81
C LYS A 11 16.00 34.76 -45.48
N ALA A 12 16.41 34.86 -46.74
CA ALA A 12 16.42 36.13 -47.47
C ALA A 12 15.00 36.53 -47.93
N LYS A 13 14.61 37.79 -47.69
CA LYS A 13 13.35 38.36 -48.16
C LYS A 13 13.27 38.29 -49.69
N LEU A 14 12.07 38.12 -50.25
CA LEU A 14 11.77 38.10 -51.70
C LEU A 14 12.34 39.30 -52.50
N ARG A 15 12.76 40.39 -51.83
CA ARG A 15 13.59 41.45 -52.40
C ARG A 15 14.63 41.91 -51.36
N GLY A 16 15.92 41.73 -51.66
CA GLY A 16 17.07 42.11 -50.84
C GLY A 16 18.35 41.33 -51.21
N PRO A 17 19.53 41.73 -50.71
CA PRO A 17 20.77 40.97 -50.91
C PRO A 17 20.65 39.58 -50.27
N GLN A 18 21.10 38.56 -51.01
CA GLN A 18 20.99 37.16 -50.58
C GLN A 18 22.17 36.78 -49.69
N CYS A 19 21.88 36.04 -48.62
CA CYS A 19 22.87 35.54 -47.65
C CYS A 19 24.06 34.87 -48.36
N SER A 20 25.27 35.19 -47.90
CA SER A 20 26.54 34.74 -48.48
C SER A 20 26.82 33.25 -48.25
N ALA A 21 26.16 32.62 -47.26
CA ALA A 21 26.31 31.21 -46.96
C ALA A 21 25.57 30.34 -48.00
N SER A 22 26.33 29.48 -48.69
CA SER A 22 25.78 28.49 -49.62
C SER A 22 26.47 27.14 -49.51
N ILE A 23 25.69 26.09 -49.74
CA ILE A 23 26.17 24.71 -49.82
C ILE A 23 25.80 24.18 -51.20
N HIS A 24 26.68 23.41 -51.81
CA HIS A 24 26.27 22.56 -52.91
C HIS A 24 26.76 21.14 -52.75
N LEU A 25 25.88 20.23 -53.15
CA LEU A 25 26.16 18.81 -53.21
C LEU A 25 26.52 18.47 -54.65
N LEU A 26 27.67 17.85 -54.84
CA LEU A 26 28.04 17.20 -56.09
C LEU A 26 27.77 15.71 -55.94
N TYR A 27 26.72 15.25 -56.61
CA TYR A 27 26.43 13.83 -56.77
C TYR A 27 27.30 13.32 -57.92
N HIS A 28 28.30 12.49 -57.63
CA HIS A 28 29.17 11.93 -58.66
C HIS A 28 28.36 10.95 -59.51
N ALA A 29 28.47 11.04 -60.84
CA ALA A 29 27.68 10.19 -61.74
C ALA A 29 28.13 8.72 -61.71
N ASP A 30 29.35 8.48 -61.21
CA ASP A 30 30.07 7.21 -61.36
C ASP A 30 30.23 6.48 -60.00
N SER A 31 29.59 6.99 -58.95
CA SER A 31 29.62 6.40 -57.60
C SER A 31 28.45 6.90 -56.74
N ASP A 32 28.06 6.15 -55.71
CA ASP A 32 27.06 6.60 -54.72
C ASP A 32 27.59 7.63 -53.70
N GLN A 33 28.77 8.21 -53.97
CA GLN A 33 29.34 9.24 -53.12
C GLN A 33 28.80 10.62 -53.46
N VAL A 34 28.62 11.44 -52.42
CA VAL A 34 28.22 12.85 -52.54
C VAL A 34 29.28 13.71 -51.86
N THR A 35 29.85 14.65 -52.60
CA THR A 35 30.80 15.62 -52.02
C THR A 35 30.09 16.91 -51.68
N VAL A 36 30.23 17.35 -50.44
CA VAL A 36 29.66 18.58 -49.91
C VAL A 36 30.69 19.70 -50.02
N TYR A 37 30.31 20.80 -50.66
CA TYR A 37 31.10 22.03 -50.70
C TYR A 37 30.34 23.12 -49.96
N LYS A 38 30.98 23.75 -48.98
CA LYS A 38 30.43 24.87 -48.19
C LYS A 38 31.31 26.11 -48.35
N THR A 39 30.69 27.28 -48.45
CA THR A 39 31.41 28.55 -48.38
C THR A 39 31.81 28.87 -46.94
N GLU A 40 32.99 29.46 -46.70
CA GLU A 40 33.49 29.81 -45.36
C GLU A 40 32.81 31.04 -44.72
N GLY A 41 31.93 31.74 -45.44
CA GLY A 41 31.19 32.87 -44.89
C GLY A 41 30.17 32.45 -43.82
N GLU A 42 30.25 33.04 -42.64
CA GLU A 42 29.24 32.91 -41.59
C GLU A 42 27.90 33.50 -42.04
N HIS A 43 26.80 33.01 -41.46
CA HIS A 43 25.47 33.56 -41.70
C HIS A 43 25.41 35.01 -41.21
N ASP A 44 25.03 35.94 -42.08
CA ASP A 44 24.88 37.37 -41.81
C ASP A 44 23.51 37.73 -41.16
N HIS A 45 22.82 36.73 -40.61
CA HIS A 45 21.52 36.89 -39.97
C HIS A 45 21.49 36.20 -38.59
N HIS A 46 21.06 36.93 -37.55
CA HIS A 46 21.01 36.42 -36.17
C HIS A 46 20.01 35.25 -35.97
N ASP A 47 20.45 34.26 -35.21
CA ASP A 47 19.71 33.07 -34.73
C ASP A 47 18.52 33.47 -33.83
N GLU A 48 17.34 32.84 -33.92
CA GLU A 48 17.08 31.57 -33.22
C GLU A 48 15.91 30.74 -33.82
N LYS A 49 15.83 29.50 -33.27
CA LYS A 49 14.86 28.39 -33.43
C LYS A 49 15.14 27.42 -34.58
N VAL A 50 16.10 26.55 -34.32
CA VAL A 50 16.18 25.20 -34.91
C VAL A 50 14.92 24.43 -34.48
N ARG A 51 14.13 23.98 -35.46
CA ARG A 51 13.16 22.90 -35.24
C ARG A 51 13.92 21.59 -35.20
N GLY A 52 14.37 21.20 -34.02
CA GLY A 52 14.89 19.88 -33.70
C GLY A 52 14.28 19.44 -32.38
N ILE A 53 14.11 18.13 -32.19
CA ILE A 53 13.72 17.54 -30.90
C ILE A 53 14.71 18.06 -29.83
N ASP A 54 14.18 18.56 -28.71
CA ASP A 54 14.97 19.09 -27.61
C ASP A 54 16.02 18.05 -27.14
N GLU A 55 17.21 18.51 -26.76
CA GLU A 55 18.31 17.60 -26.42
C GLU A 55 18.01 16.75 -25.17
N ASN A 56 17.17 17.24 -24.25
CA ASN A 56 16.70 16.43 -23.13
C ASN A 56 15.69 15.37 -23.60
N VAL A 57 14.85 15.71 -24.59
CA VAL A 57 13.91 14.76 -25.19
C VAL A 57 14.64 13.66 -25.95
N LYS A 58 15.73 13.96 -26.68
CA LYS A 58 16.57 12.94 -27.32
C LYS A 58 17.21 12.01 -26.30
N LYS A 59 17.75 12.54 -25.19
CA LYS A 59 18.28 11.71 -24.10
C LYS A 59 17.20 10.83 -23.47
N CYS A 60 16.00 11.36 -23.24
CA CYS A 60 14.87 10.55 -22.77
C CYS A 60 14.52 9.44 -23.76
N ILE A 61 14.55 9.70 -25.08
CA ILE A 61 14.26 8.69 -26.11
C ILE A 61 15.36 7.60 -26.13
N GLU A 62 16.65 7.98 -26.10
CA GLU A 62 17.75 7.01 -26.02
C GLU A 62 17.72 6.20 -24.72
N GLU A 63 17.35 6.82 -23.59
CA GLU A 63 17.16 6.13 -22.31
C GLU A 63 16.03 5.10 -22.40
N LEU A 64 14.85 5.49 -22.90
CA LEU A 64 13.71 4.60 -23.07
C LEU A 64 14.00 3.42 -24.02
N TYR A 65 14.75 3.66 -25.10
CA TYR A 65 15.18 2.60 -26.01
C TYR A 65 16.11 1.58 -25.34
N ASN A 66 17.06 2.05 -24.52
CA ASN A 66 17.92 1.15 -23.74
C ASN A 66 17.12 0.38 -22.67
N ASP A 67 16.11 1.02 -22.07
CA ASP A 67 15.24 0.40 -21.08
C ASP A 67 14.32 -0.67 -21.72
N GLU A 68 13.85 -0.44 -22.95
CA GLU A 68 13.12 -1.43 -23.74
C GLU A 68 13.97 -2.67 -24.01
N GLN A 69 15.22 -2.50 -24.45
CA GLN A 69 16.15 -3.62 -24.64
C GLN A 69 16.44 -4.37 -23.33
N TRP A 70 16.58 -3.65 -22.20
CA TRP A 70 16.72 -4.29 -20.91
C TRP A 70 15.49 -5.14 -20.57
N CYS A 71 14.29 -4.62 -20.81
CA CYS A 71 13.04 -5.36 -20.57
C CYS A 71 12.97 -6.62 -21.45
N GLU A 72 13.18 -6.49 -22.76
CA GLU A 72 13.17 -7.60 -23.73
C GLU A 72 14.15 -8.72 -23.32
N GLY A 73 15.35 -8.35 -22.88
CA GLY A 73 16.35 -9.31 -22.40
C GLY A 73 16.00 -9.99 -21.07
N ASN A 74 14.98 -9.51 -20.35
CA ASN A 74 14.61 -9.98 -19.01
C ASN A 74 13.13 -10.36 -18.88
N VAL A 75 12.38 -10.60 -19.96
CA VAL A 75 10.95 -10.97 -19.88
C VAL A 75 10.69 -12.44 -19.55
N GLU A 76 11.66 -13.30 -19.86
CA GLU A 76 11.53 -14.75 -19.67
C GLU A 76 11.50 -15.08 -18.18
N VAL A 77 10.60 -15.99 -17.80
CA VAL A 77 10.50 -16.48 -16.41
C VAL A 77 11.77 -17.25 -16.08
N PRO A 78 12.58 -16.80 -15.10
CA PRO A 78 13.82 -17.48 -14.76
C PRO A 78 13.58 -18.85 -14.12
N ILE A 79 14.51 -19.79 -14.37
CA ILE A 79 14.55 -21.07 -13.65
C ILE A 79 14.93 -20.85 -12.17
N ASP A 80 15.88 -19.94 -11.92
CA ASP A 80 16.22 -19.53 -10.55
C ASP A 80 15.10 -18.65 -9.99
N GLU A 81 14.38 -19.17 -8.99
CA GLU A 81 13.24 -18.47 -8.39
C GLU A 81 13.59 -17.13 -7.74
N ASN A 82 14.87 -16.91 -7.44
CA ASN A 82 15.38 -15.68 -6.83
C ASN A 82 15.67 -14.60 -7.86
N LYS A 83 16.01 -14.99 -9.10
CA LYS A 83 16.40 -14.06 -10.16
C LYS A 83 15.24 -13.13 -10.51
N ALA A 84 15.52 -11.83 -10.49
CA ALA A 84 14.57 -10.81 -10.91
C ALA A 84 14.38 -10.82 -12.43
N PHE A 85 13.18 -10.49 -12.89
CA PHE A 85 12.82 -10.40 -14.30
C PHE A 85 11.70 -9.37 -14.51
N ALA A 86 11.59 -8.86 -15.74
CA ALA A 86 10.54 -7.94 -16.17
C ALA A 86 9.26 -8.74 -16.41
N VAL A 87 8.33 -8.70 -15.45
CA VAL A 87 7.06 -9.43 -15.57
C VAL A 87 6.19 -8.81 -16.65
N SER A 88 6.13 -7.48 -16.70
CA SER A 88 5.36 -6.70 -17.67
C SER A 88 6.02 -5.34 -17.85
N TYR A 89 5.98 -4.83 -19.08
CA TYR A 89 6.37 -3.46 -19.38
C TYR A 89 5.49 -2.90 -20.50
N LYS A 90 5.36 -1.58 -20.54
CA LYS A 90 4.70 -0.83 -21.61
C LYS A 90 5.46 0.46 -21.81
N ILE A 91 5.92 0.73 -23.01
CA ILE A 91 6.57 1.99 -23.39
C ILE A 91 5.76 2.55 -24.57
N LEU A 92 5.26 3.77 -24.43
CA LEU A 92 4.51 4.50 -25.45
C LEU A 92 5.34 5.68 -25.90
N TYR A 93 5.57 5.76 -27.20
CA TYR A 93 6.25 6.87 -27.84
C TYR A 93 5.22 7.85 -28.43
N ASP A 94 5.51 9.16 -28.37
CA ASP A 94 4.61 10.25 -28.82
C ASP A 94 4.13 10.17 -30.29
N ASN A 95 4.59 9.21 -31.09
CA ASN A 95 4.30 9.09 -32.53
C ASN A 95 3.27 7.99 -32.89
N GLU A 96 2.64 7.31 -31.93
CA GLU A 96 1.54 6.38 -32.23
C GLU A 96 0.20 7.13 -32.24
N GLU A 97 -0.21 7.61 -33.42
CA GLU A 97 -1.58 8.07 -33.68
C GLU A 97 -2.55 6.91 -33.44
N TYR A 98 -3.33 6.97 -32.36
CA TYR A 98 -4.57 6.20 -32.26
C TYR A 98 -5.75 7.07 -32.69
N GLU A 99 -6.46 6.60 -33.72
CA GLU A 99 -7.80 7.06 -34.05
C GLU A 99 -8.73 6.86 -32.85
N ASP A 100 -9.47 7.92 -32.54
CA ASP A 100 -10.67 7.97 -31.70
C ASP A 100 -10.54 7.49 -30.26
N ASN A 101 -10.32 8.45 -29.34
CA ASN A 101 -11.20 8.66 -28.19
C ASN A 101 -10.95 10.04 -27.56
N GLU A 102 -12.01 10.83 -27.44
CA GLU A 102 -12.05 12.10 -26.72
C GLU A 102 -11.64 11.88 -25.25
N ASP A 103 -10.51 12.46 -24.86
CA ASP A 103 -10.00 12.78 -23.49
C ASP A 103 -8.48 12.53 -23.35
N ILE A 104 -7.69 12.91 -24.36
CA ILE A 104 -6.22 12.89 -24.26
C ILE A 104 -5.77 14.22 -23.64
N GLU A 105 -5.64 14.24 -22.31
CA GLU A 105 -4.71 15.16 -21.65
C GLU A 105 -3.30 14.91 -22.21
N GLU A 106 -2.73 15.94 -22.82
CA GLU A 106 -1.32 16.05 -23.20
C GLU A 106 -0.41 15.54 -22.07
N ASP A 107 0.50 14.60 -22.36
CA ASP A 107 1.89 14.64 -21.88
C ASP A 107 2.67 13.37 -22.25
N GLY A 108 3.64 13.55 -23.17
CA GLY A 108 4.91 12.83 -23.34
C GLY A 108 4.93 11.30 -23.46
N ASN A 109 6.14 10.78 -23.71
CA ASN A 109 6.43 9.35 -23.67
C ASN A 109 6.01 8.74 -22.31
N LYS A 110 5.13 7.74 -22.32
CA LYS A 110 4.62 7.07 -21.11
C LYS A 110 5.22 5.68 -21.01
N PHE A 111 5.79 5.33 -19.87
CA PHE A 111 6.30 4.00 -19.61
C PHE A 111 5.88 3.44 -18.26
N HIS A 112 5.82 2.11 -18.20
CA HIS A 112 5.59 1.34 -16.99
C HIS A 112 6.43 0.08 -17.08
N ILE A 113 7.18 -0.25 -16.03
CA ILE A 113 8.03 -1.45 -15.98
C ILE A 113 7.85 -2.09 -14.61
N PHE A 114 7.33 -3.33 -14.56
CA PHE A 114 7.16 -4.09 -13.32
C PHE A 114 8.19 -5.21 -13.22
N ILE A 115 8.95 -5.22 -12.12
CA ILE A 115 10.02 -6.18 -11.84
C ILE A 115 9.64 -7.03 -10.64
N SER A 116 9.77 -8.34 -10.77
CA SER A 116 9.50 -9.33 -9.72
C SER A 116 10.42 -10.54 -9.87
N SER A 117 10.21 -11.57 -9.03
CA SER A 117 10.82 -12.90 -9.14
C SER A 117 9.76 -13.97 -8.88
N VAL A 118 10.00 -15.20 -9.30
CA VAL A 118 9.06 -16.32 -9.14
C VAL A 118 8.68 -16.54 -7.67
N ARG A 119 9.64 -16.43 -6.75
CA ARG A 119 9.38 -16.60 -5.31
C ARG A 119 8.48 -15.51 -4.73
N LEU A 120 8.67 -14.24 -5.11
CA LEU A 120 7.80 -13.15 -4.64
C LEU A 120 6.38 -13.28 -5.21
N LEU A 121 6.25 -13.72 -6.46
CA LEU A 121 4.96 -14.05 -7.07
C LEU A 121 4.27 -15.24 -6.37
N ASN A 122 5.02 -16.25 -5.94
CA ASN A 122 4.47 -17.34 -5.13
C ASN A 122 3.88 -16.84 -3.80
N ILE A 123 4.46 -15.81 -3.18
CA ILE A 123 3.87 -15.17 -1.98
C ILE A 123 2.55 -14.48 -2.34
N ALA A 124 2.49 -13.78 -3.48
CA ALA A 124 1.23 -13.17 -3.95
C ALA A 124 0.12 -14.22 -4.07
N SER A 125 0.41 -15.43 -4.56
CA SER A 125 -0.59 -16.50 -4.74
C SER A 125 -1.28 -16.99 -3.46
N ILE A 126 -0.67 -16.77 -2.29
CA ILE A 126 -1.22 -17.15 -0.98
C ILE A 126 -1.73 -15.95 -0.17
N SER A 127 -1.69 -14.75 -0.75
CA SER A 127 -2.04 -13.50 -0.08
C SER A 127 -3.54 -13.22 -0.12
N SER A 128 -4.11 -12.81 1.01
CA SER A 128 -5.53 -12.46 1.11
C SER A 128 -5.83 -10.97 0.93
N HIS A 129 -4.81 -10.12 1.06
CA HIS A 129 -4.91 -8.66 1.06
C HIS A 129 -3.65 -8.03 0.46
N LEU A 130 -3.79 -6.80 -0.07
CA LEU A 130 -2.68 -6.06 -0.67
C LEU A 130 -2.44 -4.73 0.04
N HIS A 131 -1.18 -4.38 0.11
CA HIS A 131 -0.69 -3.04 0.36
C HIS A 131 -0.16 -2.47 -0.95
N ALA A 132 -0.44 -1.19 -1.20
CA ALA A 132 0.15 -0.45 -2.31
C ALA A 132 0.53 0.95 -1.83
N ASP A 133 1.65 1.46 -2.33
CA ASP A 133 2.13 2.82 -2.06
C ASP A 133 3.10 3.24 -3.16
N ALA A 134 3.26 4.55 -3.33
CA ALA A 134 4.23 5.13 -4.25
C ALA A 134 5.40 5.73 -3.47
N THR A 135 6.57 5.73 -4.09
CA THR A 135 7.73 6.39 -3.52
C THR A 135 8.56 7.13 -4.55
N TYR A 136 9.12 8.25 -4.11
CA TYR A 136 9.85 9.21 -4.95
C TYR A 136 11.29 9.37 -4.50
N LYS A 137 12.05 10.13 -5.30
CA LYS A 137 13.46 10.48 -5.08
C LYS A 137 14.40 9.28 -5.21
N LEU A 138 14.09 8.37 -6.13
CA LEU A 138 14.93 7.24 -6.51
C LEU A 138 15.54 7.41 -7.91
N VAL A 139 14.81 8.10 -8.79
CA VAL A 139 15.18 8.34 -10.19
C VAL A 139 15.45 9.84 -10.42
N TRP A 140 16.43 10.21 -11.25
CA TRP A 140 16.80 11.61 -11.53
C TRP A 140 15.65 12.41 -12.13
N GLN A 141 14.97 11.80 -13.10
CA GLN A 141 13.83 12.33 -13.81
C GLN A 141 12.59 12.53 -12.91
N GLY A 142 12.64 12.03 -11.66
CA GLY A 142 11.57 12.23 -10.68
C GLY A 142 10.43 11.21 -10.77
N PHE A 143 10.56 10.20 -11.62
CA PHE A 143 9.55 9.16 -11.80
C PHE A 143 9.19 8.43 -10.50
N PRO A 144 7.91 8.17 -10.24
CA PRO A 144 7.47 7.37 -9.10
C PRO A 144 7.87 5.90 -9.26
N VAL A 145 8.15 5.29 -8.12
CA VAL A 145 8.31 3.84 -7.98
C VAL A 145 7.16 3.33 -7.12
N LEU A 146 6.28 2.54 -7.73
CA LEU A 146 5.13 1.94 -7.08
C LEU A 146 5.54 0.61 -6.47
N ILE A 147 5.10 0.32 -5.26
CA ILE A 147 5.42 -0.91 -4.55
C ILE A 147 4.12 -1.57 -4.12
N VAL A 148 4.06 -2.87 -4.32
CA VAL A 148 2.90 -3.69 -3.97
C VAL A 148 3.36 -4.93 -3.21
N GLY A 149 2.58 -5.34 -2.22
CA GLY A 149 2.89 -6.51 -1.41
C GLY A 149 1.76 -6.87 -0.45
N THR A 150 2.05 -7.74 0.50
CA THR A 150 1.12 -8.13 1.57
C THR A 150 1.79 -8.07 2.93
N THR A 151 1.05 -8.37 3.99
CA THR A 151 1.64 -8.70 5.30
C THR A 151 1.25 -10.09 5.76
N ASP A 152 2.09 -10.70 6.58
CA ASP A 152 1.86 -12.02 7.15
C ASP A 152 1.24 -11.96 8.56
N PHE A 153 1.07 -13.12 9.22
CA PHE A 153 0.49 -13.17 10.57
C PHE A 153 1.39 -12.59 11.68
N ASN A 154 2.64 -12.27 11.38
CA ASN A 154 3.53 -11.50 12.25
C ASN A 154 3.55 -10.01 11.87
N LYS A 155 2.71 -9.59 10.92
CA LYS A 155 2.63 -8.24 10.34
C LYS A 155 3.93 -7.82 9.64
N ALA A 156 4.76 -8.78 9.25
CA ALA A 156 5.93 -8.51 8.42
C ALA A 156 5.47 -8.33 6.96
N VAL A 157 6.06 -7.37 6.27
CA VAL A 157 5.74 -7.05 4.88
C VAL A 157 6.49 -7.95 3.89
N HIS A 158 5.77 -8.38 2.87
CA HIS A 158 6.28 -9.20 1.78
C HIS A 158 5.93 -8.53 0.45
N PRO A 159 6.88 -7.79 -0.15
CA PRO A 159 6.70 -7.20 -1.47
C PRO A 159 6.50 -8.29 -2.53
N PHE A 160 5.62 -8.04 -3.49
CA PHE A 160 5.52 -8.87 -4.69
C PHE A 160 6.48 -8.37 -5.78
N GLY A 161 6.86 -7.11 -5.72
CA GLY A 161 7.72 -6.47 -6.70
C GLY A 161 7.60 -4.95 -6.61
N LEU A 162 8.18 -4.27 -7.59
CA LEU A 162 8.05 -2.83 -7.73
C LEU A 162 7.87 -2.46 -9.20
N ALA A 163 7.16 -1.37 -9.47
CA ALA A 163 7.00 -0.80 -10.79
C ALA A 163 7.64 0.59 -10.85
N VAL A 164 8.32 0.89 -11.94
CA VAL A 164 8.73 2.25 -12.28
C VAL A 164 7.77 2.77 -13.33
N CYS A 165 7.12 3.89 -13.05
CA CYS A 165 6.07 4.44 -13.90
C CYS A 165 6.35 5.90 -14.20
N SER A 166 5.86 6.41 -15.33
CA SER A 166 5.96 7.84 -15.62
C SER A 166 5.15 8.69 -14.64
N ASN A 167 4.05 8.17 -14.10
CA ASN A 167 3.11 8.91 -13.27
C ASN A 167 2.62 8.08 -12.06
N GLU A 168 1.83 8.72 -11.19
CA GLU A 168 1.11 8.12 -10.06
C GLU A 168 -0.40 8.31 -10.24
N LYS A 169 -0.91 8.04 -11.46
CA LYS A 169 -2.35 8.11 -11.79
C LYS A 169 -3.00 6.73 -11.66
N ILE A 170 -4.32 6.69 -11.85
CA ILE A 170 -5.13 5.45 -11.81
C ILE A 170 -4.54 4.38 -12.73
N LYS A 171 -4.11 4.76 -13.95
CA LYS A 171 -3.55 3.84 -14.95
C LYS A 171 -2.24 3.20 -14.52
N ASP A 172 -1.39 3.89 -13.76
CA ASP A 172 -0.15 3.34 -13.25
C ASP A 172 -0.42 2.27 -12.16
N PHE A 173 -1.45 2.49 -11.34
CA PHE A 173 -1.90 1.49 -10.37
C PHE A 173 -2.64 0.31 -11.04
N GLU A 174 -3.47 0.55 -12.06
CA GLU A 174 -4.02 -0.54 -12.88
C GLU A 174 -2.90 -1.40 -13.46
N PHE A 175 -1.84 -0.78 -13.97
CA PHE A 175 -0.69 -1.48 -14.53
C PHE A 175 -0.02 -2.40 -13.50
N ILE A 176 0.36 -1.89 -12.32
CA ILE A 176 1.05 -2.74 -11.33
C ILE A 176 0.16 -3.88 -10.83
N PHE A 177 -1.15 -3.63 -10.63
CA PHE A 177 -2.09 -4.67 -10.22
C PHE A 177 -2.32 -5.73 -11.30
N ASN A 178 -2.46 -5.32 -12.56
CA ASN A 178 -2.57 -6.24 -13.69
C ASN A 178 -1.27 -7.03 -13.90
N SER A 179 -0.11 -6.39 -13.69
CA SER A 179 1.20 -7.05 -13.83
C SER A 179 1.37 -8.19 -12.82
N ILE A 180 0.75 -8.11 -11.63
CA ILE A 180 0.68 -9.25 -10.70
C ILE A 180 -0.12 -10.40 -11.31
N GLN A 181 -1.28 -10.13 -11.92
CA GLN A 181 -2.11 -11.16 -12.57
C GLN A 181 -1.36 -11.84 -13.73
N VAL A 182 -0.67 -11.06 -14.57
CA VAL A 182 0.23 -11.58 -15.61
C VAL A 182 1.33 -12.43 -15.00
N GLY A 183 1.93 -11.97 -13.90
CA GLY A 183 2.91 -12.74 -13.13
C GLY A 183 2.36 -14.09 -12.67
N MET A 184 1.15 -14.13 -12.08
CA MET A 184 0.51 -15.36 -11.62
C MET A 184 0.32 -16.35 -12.78
N GLN A 185 -0.16 -15.87 -13.93
CA GLN A 185 -0.33 -16.70 -15.12
C GLN A 185 1.02 -17.26 -15.62
N LYS A 186 2.06 -16.41 -15.70
CA LYS A 186 3.41 -16.81 -16.11
C LYS A 186 4.00 -17.93 -15.24
N ILE A 187 3.64 -17.98 -13.96
CA ILE A 187 4.09 -19.03 -13.02
C ILE A 187 3.05 -20.13 -12.79
N ASN A 188 2.04 -20.24 -13.66
CA ASN A 188 0.96 -21.24 -13.60
C ASN A 188 0.22 -21.29 -12.26
N LYS A 189 -0.08 -20.12 -11.69
CA LYS A 189 -0.92 -19.95 -10.49
C LYS A 189 -2.28 -19.39 -10.86
N ASP A 190 -3.25 -19.63 -9.97
CA ASP A 190 -4.56 -18.99 -10.05
C ASP A 190 -4.43 -17.46 -9.93
N LEU A 191 -5.34 -16.76 -10.60
CA LEU A 191 -5.43 -15.31 -10.52
C LEU A 191 -5.71 -14.87 -9.08
N LEU A 192 -5.04 -13.79 -8.67
CA LEU A 192 -5.17 -13.24 -7.33
C LEU A 192 -6.59 -12.66 -7.15
N LYS A 193 -7.24 -13.02 -6.04
CA LYS A 193 -8.58 -12.54 -5.65
C LYS A 193 -8.52 -11.93 -4.26
N PRO A 194 -7.98 -10.71 -4.14
CA PRO A 194 -7.77 -10.10 -2.85
C PRO A 194 -9.08 -9.64 -2.24
N THR A 195 -9.19 -9.84 -0.92
CA THR A 195 -10.38 -9.50 -0.13
C THR A 195 -10.27 -8.13 0.55
N ALA A 196 -9.06 -7.56 0.61
CA ALA A 196 -8.81 -6.23 1.15
C ALA A 196 -7.68 -5.50 0.43
N LEU A 197 -7.80 -4.16 0.43
CA LEU A 197 -6.78 -3.21 0.03
C LEU A 197 -6.47 -2.29 1.22
N ILE A 198 -5.20 -2.21 1.62
CA ILE A 198 -4.70 -1.29 2.64
C ILE A 198 -4.00 -0.14 1.93
N SER A 199 -4.49 1.08 2.14
CA SER A 199 -3.87 2.30 1.61
C SER A 199 -4.14 3.53 2.49
N ASP A 200 -3.59 4.68 2.11
CA ASP A 200 -3.70 5.96 2.80
C ASP A 200 -4.88 6.84 2.32
N ALA A 201 -5.86 6.23 1.66
CA ALA A 201 -6.96 6.88 0.93
C ALA A 201 -6.54 7.67 -0.32
N ALA A 202 -5.46 7.29 -1.00
CA ALA A 202 -5.23 7.72 -2.37
C ALA A 202 -6.29 7.13 -3.34
N ASP A 203 -7.07 8.00 -3.97
CA ASP A 203 -8.11 7.61 -4.94
C ASP A 203 -7.52 6.87 -6.15
N ALA A 204 -6.31 7.22 -6.57
CA ALA A 204 -5.62 6.55 -7.66
C ALA A 204 -5.41 5.05 -7.39
N ILE A 205 -4.97 4.70 -6.17
CA ILE A 205 -4.79 3.32 -5.72
C ILE A 205 -6.13 2.60 -5.68
N LYS A 206 -7.14 3.20 -5.03
CA LYS A 206 -8.47 2.61 -4.87
C LYS A 206 -9.12 2.30 -6.22
N ASN A 207 -9.12 3.27 -7.13
CA ASN A 207 -9.76 3.13 -8.42
C ASN A 207 -8.99 2.14 -9.30
N GLY A 208 -7.65 2.20 -9.31
CA GLY A 208 -6.83 1.24 -10.04
C GLY A 208 -7.04 -0.21 -9.55
N PHE A 209 -7.14 -0.40 -8.23
CA PHE A 209 -7.44 -1.70 -7.64
C PHE A 209 -8.85 -2.18 -8.03
N THR A 210 -9.85 -1.31 -7.93
CA THR A 210 -11.24 -1.62 -8.27
C THR A 210 -11.39 -2.02 -9.74
N ASN A 211 -10.65 -1.37 -10.64
CA ASN A 211 -10.69 -1.67 -12.07
C ASN A 211 -10.10 -3.04 -12.41
N ILE A 212 -9.15 -3.56 -11.62
CA ILE A 212 -8.50 -4.85 -11.86
C ILE A 212 -9.14 -6.00 -11.07
N PHE A 213 -9.45 -5.79 -9.79
CA PHE A 213 -9.95 -6.85 -8.89
C PHE A 213 -11.45 -6.76 -8.62
N GLY A 214 -12.14 -5.75 -9.14
CA GLY A 214 -13.55 -5.48 -8.89
C GLY A 214 -13.79 -4.74 -7.57
N SER A 215 -15.07 -4.51 -7.24
CA SER A 215 -15.50 -3.74 -6.07
C SER A 215 -15.82 -4.59 -4.83
N SER A 216 -15.67 -5.92 -4.93
CA SER A 216 -15.98 -6.85 -3.83
C SER A 216 -14.78 -7.05 -2.91
N TYR A 217 -14.39 -6.01 -2.18
CA TYR A 217 -13.30 -6.04 -1.22
C TYR A 217 -13.53 -5.04 -0.08
N ASN A 218 -12.81 -5.22 1.03
CA ASN A 218 -12.76 -4.24 2.11
C ASN A 218 -11.65 -3.23 1.86
N GLN A 219 -12.01 -1.96 1.71
CA GLN A 219 -11.02 -0.87 1.69
C GLN A 219 -10.63 -0.54 3.13
N ILE A 220 -9.39 -0.83 3.50
CA ILE A 220 -8.86 -0.58 4.84
C ILE A 220 -8.09 0.73 4.82
N MET A 221 -8.65 1.71 5.53
CA MET A 221 -8.03 3.02 5.71
C MET A 221 -6.97 2.94 6.80
N CYS A 222 -5.73 3.31 6.47
CA CYS A 222 -4.62 3.33 7.44
C CYS A 222 -4.97 4.23 8.65
N TRP A 223 -5.09 3.60 9.82
CA TRP A 223 -5.44 4.28 11.08
C TRP A 223 -4.46 5.39 11.44
N ALA A 224 -3.15 5.19 11.24
CA ALA A 224 -2.15 6.21 11.55
C ALA A 224 -2.33 7.47 10.70
N HIS A 225 -2.63 7.30 9.41
CA HIS A 225 -2.89 8.40 8.49
C HIS A 225 -4.20 9.12 8.78
N MET A 226 -5.27 8.35 9.03
CA MET A 226 -6.55 8.91 9.45
C MET A 226 -6.38 9.72 10.75
N LYS A 227 -5.80 9.11 11.79
CA LYS A 227 -5.61 9.74 13.10
C LYS A 227 -4.79 11.03 13.00
N ARG A 228 -3.75 11.05 12.18
CA ARG A 228 -2.95 12.27 11.92
C ARG A 228 -3.80 13.38 11.30
N LYS A 229 -4.60 13.07 10.27
CA LYS A 229 -5.50 14.05 9.64
C LYS A 229 -6.57 14.56 10.61
N VAL A 230 -7.16 13.67 11.41
CA VAL A 230 -8.12 14.03 12.46
C VAL A 230 -7.48 14.91 13.53
N ASN A 231 -6.29 14.57 14.02
CA ASN A 231 -5.58 15.38 15.02
C ASN A 231 -5.30 16.80 14.51
N ASN A 232 -4.94 16.96 13.24
CA ASN A 232 -4.71 18.27 12.62
C ASN A 232 -5.99 19.11 12.52
N ARG A 233 -7.18 18.49 12.52
CA ARG A 233 -8.48 19.17 12.50
C ARG A 233 -9.05 19.40 13.88
N VAL A 234 -8.96 18.41 14.77
CA VAL A 234 -9.48 18.51 16.14
C VAL A 234 -8.75 19.59 16.95
N CYS A 235 -7.47 19.87 16.64
CA CYS A 235 -6.70 20.90 17.32
C CYS A 235 -7.23 22.32 17.06
N GLN A 236 -8.10 22.49 16.05
CA GLN A 236 -8.78 23.74 15.70
C GLN A 236 -10.02 23.99 16.57
N ILE A 237 -10.47 23.01 17.36
CA ILE A 237 -11.53 23.20 18.35
C ILE A 237 -10.99 24.07 19.50
N ASP A 238 -11.76 25.10 19.87
CA ASP A 238 -11.35 26.07 20.91
C ASP A 238 -11.22 25.40 22.29
N ASP A 239 -12.23 24.60 22.66
CA ASP A 239 -12.24 23.86 23.92
C ASP A 239 -11.36 22.59 23.81
N LYS A 240 -10.17 22.67 24.42
CA LYS A 240 -9.19 21.57 24.41
C LYS A 240 -9.61 20.36 25.26
N HIS A 241 -10.49 20.54 26.24
CA HIS A 241 -11.02 19.43 27.01
C HIS A 241 -11.98 18.62 26.15
N ILE A 242 -12.89 19.29 25.45
CA ILE A 242 -13.78 18.67 24.47
C ILE A 242 -12.99 18.01 23.35
N ALA A 243 -11.98 18.68 22.78
CA ALA A 243 -11.15 18.11 21.73
C ALA A 243 -10.49 16.79 22.15
N LYS A 244 -10.02 16.71 23.41
CA LYS A 244 -9.44 15.49 23.97
C LYS A 244 -10.49 14.38 24.10
N GLU A 245 -11.67 14.68 24.65
CA GLU A 245 -12.75 13.69 24.78
C GLU A 245 -13.22 13.14 23.42
N ILE A 246 -13.30 14.00 22.40
CA ILE A 246 -13.62 13.58 21.02
C ILE A 246 -12.61 12.55 20.52
N ILE A 247 -11.31 12.79 20.73
CA ILE A 247 -10.25 11.85 20.32
C ILE A 247 -10.36 10.54 21.08
N GLU A 248 -10.58 10.56 22.39
CA GLU A 248 -10.77 9.35 23.20
C GLU A 248 -11.98 8.54 22.70
N ASP A 249 -13.09 9.20 22.37
CA ASP A 249 -14.26 8.54 21.78
C ASP A 249 -13.97 7.96 20.38
N ILE A 250 -13.17 8.64 19.54
CA ILE A 250 -12.76 8.13 18.22
C ILE A 250 -11.85 6.91 18.37
N GLU A 251 -10.98 6.89 19.38
CA GLU A 251 -10.19 5.70 19.72
C GLU A 251 -11.08 4.53 20.15
N MET A 252 -12.16 4.79 20.87
CA MET A 252 -13.15 3.75 21.20
C MET A 252 -13.93 3.27 19.97
N LEU A 253 -14.26 4.16 19.04
CA LEU A 253 -14.88 3.79 17.75
C LEU A 253 -13.97 2.85 16.94
N GLN A 254 -12.66 3.12 16.94
CA GLN A 254 -11.68 2.32 16.21
C GLN A 254 -11.68 0.85 16.63
N LEU A 255 -12.00 0.57 17.90
CA LEU A 255 -12.05 -0.77 18.46
C LEU A 255 -13.33 -1.55 18.11
N SER A 256 -14.24 -0.98 17.32
CA SER A 256 -15.42 -1.68 16.84
C SER A 256 -15.03 -3.00 16.16
N ASN A 257 -15.67 -4.09 16.55
CA ASN A 257 -15.30 -5.46 16.18
C ASN A 257 -16.08 -6.03 14.98
N SER A 258 -17.02 -5.27 14.43
CA SER A 258 -17.76 -5.61 13.22
C SER A 258 -18.34 -4.35 12.56
N THR A 259 -18.71 -4.47 11.28
CA THR A 259 -19.36 -3.40 10.52
C THR A 259 -20.66 -2.91 11.17
N GLU A 260 -21.48 -3.83 11.69
CA GLU A 260 -22.75 -3.47 12.36
C GLU A 260 -22.49 -2.69 13.65
N VAL A 261 -21.48 -3.11 14.42
CA VAL A 261 -21.10 -2.42 15.65
C VAL A 261 -20.53 -1.04 15.35
N PHE A 262 -19.67 -0.93 14.34
CA PHE A 262 -19.10 0.35 13.93
C PHE A 262 -20.20 1.34 13.46
N LYS A 263 -21.13 0.91 12.59
CA LYS A 263 -22.24 1.77 12.12
C LYS A 263 -23.14 2.25 13.26
N LEU A 264 -23.48 1.35 14.19
CA LEU A 264 -24.26 1.70 15.38
C LEU A 264 -23.49 2.70 16.26
N ALA A 265 -22.22 2.41 16.56
CA ALA A 265 -21.37 3.25 17.38
C ALA A 265 -21.17 4.65 16.77
N SER A 266 -20.95 4.74 15.46
CA SER A 266 -20.84 6.01 14.72
C SER A 266 -22.10 6.85 14.83
N THR A 267 -23.29 6.23 14.74
CA THR A 267 -24.57 6.92 14.95
C THR A 267 -24.68 7.47 16.38
N LEU A 268 -24.30 6.66 17.37
CA LEU A 268 -24.31 7.06 18.79
C LEU A 268 -23.28 8.16 19.08
N PHE A 269 -22.12 8.13 18.42
CA PHE A 269 -21.07 9.13 18.52
C PHE A 269 -21.55 10.49 18.01
N VAL A 270 -22.09 10.54 16.79
CA VAL A 270 -22.65 11.77 16.21
C VAL A 270 -23.77 12.31 17.10
N LYS A 271 -24.65 11.44 17.61
CA LYS A 271 -25.70 11.83 18.55
C LYS A 271 -25.14 12.44 19.84
N LYS A 272 -24.09 11.86 20.44
CA LYS A 272 -23.44 12.39 21.65
C LYS A 272 -22.92 13.80 21.40
N TRP A 273 -22.14 14.00 20.34
CA TRP A 273 -21.48 15.29 20.09
C TRP A 273 -22.43 16.38 19.60
N ASN A 274 -23.50 16.02 18.88
CA ASN A 274 -24.59 16.96 18.57
C ASN A 274 -25.35 17.40 19.84
N MET A 275 -25.59 16.49 20.78
CA MET A 275 -26.25 16.81 22.05
C MET A 275 -25.36 17.60 23.01
N ASN A 276 -24.05 17.37 22.98
CA ASN A 276 -23.08 18.08 23.82
C ASN A 276 -22.81 19.50 23.30
N ASN A 277 -22.93 19.75 21.99
CA ASN A 277 -22.76 21.08 21.40
C ASN A 277 -24.01 21.99 21.56
N LYS A 278 -24.62 22.05 22.76
CA LYS A 278 -25.87 22.81 23.01
C LYS A 278 -25.76 24.30 22.73
N GLN A 279 -24.58 24.87 22.96
CA GLN A 279 -24.30 26.29 22.74
C GLN A 279 -23.98 26.60 21.27
N LYS A 280 -24.08 25.61 20.36
CA LYS A 280 -23.76 25.74 18.93
C LYS A 280 -22.37 26.36 18.72
N ASN A 281 -21.37 25.85 19.44
CA ASN A 281 -19.99 26.20 19.19
C ASN A 281 -19.64 25.79 17.75
N GLU A 282 -19.27 26.78 16.94
CA GLU A 282 -19.02 26.63 15.51
C GLU A 282 -17.82 25.71 15.23
N SER A 283 -16.73 25.83 16.01
CA SER A 283 -15.54 24.97 15.85
C SER A 283 -15.86 23.47 16.05
N ILE A 284 -16.77 23.14 16.98
CA ILE A 284 -17.22 21.76 17.20
C ILE A 284 -18.10 21.31 16.04
N LEU A 285 -19.02 22.15 15.57
CA LEU A 285 -19.91 21.82 14.45
C LEU A 285 -19.11 21.55 13.17
N ASP A 286 -18.13 22.40 12.87
CA ASP A 286 -17.24 22.26 11.72
C ASP A 286 -16.45 20.97 11.78
N PHE A 287 -15.85 20.66 12.94
CA PHE A 287 -15.14 19.40 13.13
C PHE A 287 -16.08 18.20 12.93
N MET A 288 -17.28 18.22 13.50
CA MET A 288 -18.21 17.09 13.41
C MET A 288 -18.72 16.89 11.98
N ASN A 289 -18.98 17.98 11.23
CA ASN A 289 -19.33 17.92 9.82
C ASN A 289 -18.19 17.36 8.98
N TYR A 290 -16.96 17.83 9.22
CA TYR A 290 -15.75 17.29 8.60
C TYR A 290 -15.61 15.79 8.89
N PHE A 291 -15.66 15.40 10.17
CA PHE A 291 -15.43 14.03 10.59
C PHE A 291 -16.48 13.08 10.03
N TYR A 292 -17.75 13.48 10.03
CA TYR A 292 -18.83 12.69 9.44
C TYR A 292 -18.62 12.47 7.94
N ASN A 293 -18.42 13.54 7.18
CA ASN A 293 -18.32 13.45 5.72
C ASN A 293 -17.05 12.70 5.29
N GLU A 294 -15.92 12.99 5.93
CA GLU A 294 -14.63 12.42 5.53
C GLU A 294 -14.47 10.98 6.06
N TRP A 295 -14.75 10.74 7.35
CA TRP A 295 -14.31 9.52 8.05
C TRP A 295 -15.44 8.57 8.44
N LEU A 296 -16.70 8.97 8.38
CA LEU A 296 -17.84 8.08 8.64
C LEU A 296 -18.65 7.75 7.39
N LYS A 297 -18.52 8.58 6.34
CA LYS A 297 -19.24 8.41 5.07
C LYS A 297 -18.33 8.00 3.92
N THR A 298 -17.22 8.71 3.71
CA THR A 298 -16.35 8.49 2.55
C THR A 298 -15.26 7.45 2.81
N ASN A 299 -14.52 7.60 3.93
CA ASN A 299 -13.39 6.75 4.28
C ASN A 299 -13.63 6.05 5.63
N ASP A 300 -14.63 5.17 5.70
CA ASP A 300 -15.12 4.57 6.95
C ASP A 300 -14.38 3.29 7.39
N GLY A 301 -13.41 2.82 6.59
CA GLY A 301 -12.72 1.54 6.79
C GLY A 301 -11.52 1.53 7.75
N TRP A 302 -11.53 2.31 8.82
CA TRP A 302 -10.39 2.46 9.76
C TRP A 302 -10.57 1.73 11.11
N TYR A 303 -11.67 1.01 11.31
CA TYR A 303 -11.94 0.24 12.53
C TYR A 303 -11.37 -1.18 12.45
N GLU A 304 -10.96 -1.74 13.58
CA GLU A 304 -10.26 -3.03 13.64
C GLU A 304 -11.10 -4.23 13.15
N GLY A 305 -12.42 -4.14 13.32
CA GLY A 305 -13.36 -5.19 12.96
C GLY A 305 -13.71 -5.29 11.49
N ILE A 306 -13.18 -4.43 10.61
CA ILE A 306 -13.49 -4.45 9.19
C ILE A 306 -13.04 -5.76 8.55
N GLN A 307 -11.82 -6.20 8.89
CA GLN A 307 -11.27 -7.46 8.41
C GLN A 307 -10.25 -8.02 9.41
N VAL A 308 -10.60 -9.14 10.04
CA VAL A 308 -9.70 -9.86 10.94
C VAL A 308 -8.54 -10.46 10.13
N TYR A 309 -7.35 -10.50 10.73
CA TYR A 309 -6.11 -10.99 10.10
C TYR A 309 -5.54 -10.10 9.00
N THR A 310 -6.00 -8.84 8.93
CA THR A 310 -5.44 -7.82 8.06
C THR A 310 -5.05 -6.60 8.91
N PRO A 311 -3.91 -5.94 8.67
CA PRO A 311 -3.47 -4.83 9.51
C PRO A 311 -4.28 -3.57 9.23
N SER A 312 -4.57 -2.79 10.26
CA SER A 312 -5.21 -1.47 10.16
C SER A 312 -4.23 -0.34 9.80
N THR A 313 -3.01 -0.67 9.35
CA THR A 313 -1.96 0.30 9.07
C THR A 313 -1.09 -0.12 7.88
N ASN A 314 -0.60 0.88 7.12
CA ASN A 314 0.35 0.70 6.02
C ASN A 314 1.82 0.90 6.44
N ASN A 315 2.11 1.03 7.74
CA ASN A 315 3.45 1.38 8.24
C ASN A 315 4.55 0.40 7.78
N ALA A 316 4.21 -0.88 7.59
CA ALA A 316 5.18 -1.88 7.15
C ALA A 316 5.64 -1.62 5.70
N LEU A 317 4.73 -1.19 4.83
CA LEU A 317 5.08 -0.80 3.46
C LEU A 317 5.87 0.52 3.45
N GLU A 318 5.49 1.50 4.27
CA GLU A 318 6.26 2.75 4.43
C GLU A 318 7.71 2.50 4.91
N ALA A 319 7.89 1.53 5.81
CA ALA A 319 9.22 1.10 6.25
C ALA A 319 10.01 0.44 5.11
N THR A 320 9.34 -0.29 4.22
CA THR A 320 9.96 -0.84 3.00
C THR A 320 10.40 0.28 2.06
N ASN A 321 9.56 1.29 1.85
CA ASN A 321 9.91 2.47 1.04
C ASN A 321 11.15 3.18 1.59
N ARG A 322 11.27 3.25 2.92
CA ARG A 322 12.46 3.77 3.59
C ARG A 322 13.69 2.89 3.35
N THR A 323 13.55 1.57 3.46
CA THR A 323 14.64 0.60 3.22
C THR A 323 15.17 0.68 1.79
N ILE A 324 14.29 0.82 0.80
CA ILE A 324 14.69 1.03 -0.61
C ILE A 324 15.57 2.29 -0.75
N LYS A 325 15.18 3.37 -0.07
CA LYS A 325 15.95 4.62 -0.10
C LYS A 325 17.26 4.49 0.65
N ASP A 326 17.26 3.92 1.86
CA ASP A 326 18.43 3.89 2.73
C ASP A 326 19.47 2.86 2.25
N ASP A 327 19.03 1.66 1.90
CA ASP A 327 19.91 0.53 1.60
C ASP A 327 20.00 0.23 0.10
N GLY A 328 18.92 0.52 -0.65
CA GLY A 328 18.86 0.24 -2.09
C GLY A 328 19.56 1.30 -2.94
N THR A 329 19.27 2.58 -2.67
CA THR A 329 19.85 3.71 -3.41
C THR A 329 20.76 4.61 -2.58
N PHE A 330 20.96 4.33 -1.29
CA PHE A 330 21.73 5.19 -0.38
C PHE A 330 21.27 6.66 -0.38
N ARG A 331 19.97 6.87 -0.59
CA ARG A 331 19.28 8.15 -0.78
C ARG A 331 19.78 8.98 -1.96
N GLU A 332 20.56 8.35 -2.83
CA GLU A 332 20.91 8.91 -4.12
C GLU A 332 19.79 8.66 -5.12
N ARG A 333 19.75 9.52 -6.13
CA ARG A 333 18.89 9.34 -7.29
C ARG A 333 19.77 8.84 -8.43
N HIS A 334 19.22 8.01 -9.30
CA HIS A 334 19.93 7.44 -10.44
C HIS A 334 19.20 7.70 -11.76
N ILE A 335 19.91 7.66 -12.88
CA ILE A 335 19.28 7.55 -14.20
C ILE A 335 18.41 6.29 -14.26
N LEU A 336 17.34 6.31 -15.08
CA LEU A 336 16.33 5.25 -15.13
C LEU A 336 16.94 3.87 -15.41
N SER A 337 17.77 3.74 -16.44
CA SER A 337 18.45 2.47 -16.79
C SER A 337 19.31 1.90 -15.65
N ARG A 338 20.05 2.76 -14.95
CA ARG A 338 20.81 2.36 -13.75
C ARG A 338 19.87 1.95 -12.63
N PHE A 339 18.76 2.66 -12.46
CA PHE A 339 17.76 2.31 -11.45
C PHE A 339 17.09 0.97 -11.73
N LEU A 340 16.80 0.59 -12.99
CA LEU A 340 16.26 -0.74 -13.33
C LEU A 340 17.20 -1.88 -12.89
N THR A 341 18.51 -1.66 -13.02
CA THR A 341 19.52 -2.60 -12.48
C THR A 341 19.46 -2.67 -10.95
N ILE A 342 19.34 -1.52 -10.28
CA ILE A 342 19.22 -1.46 -8.81
C ILE A 342 17.91 -2.13 -8.34
N ALA A 343 16.80 -1.86 -9.01
CA ALA A 343 15.49 -2.45 -8.75
C ALA A 343 15.55 -3.98 -8.86
N SER A 344 16.24 -4.50 -9.87
CA SER A 344 16.46 -5.95 -10.03
C SER A 344 17.26 -6.54 -8.87
N ASN A 345 18.30 -5.84 -8.41
CA ASN A 345 19.06 -6.26 -7.22
C ASN A 345 18.21 -6.22 -5.94
N ILE A 346 17.36 -5.20 -5.77
CA ILE A 346 16.44 -5.09 -4.65
C ILE A 346 15.46 -6.27 -4.65
N VAL A 347 14.84 -6.57 -5.79
CA VAL A 347 13.90 -7.69 -5.96
C VAL A 347 14.58 -9.03 -5.71
N ASN A 348 15.80 -9.22 -6.23
CA ASN A 348 16.59 -10.43 -6.00
C ASN A 348 16.92 -10.60 -4.51
N ASN A 349 17.34 -9.53 -3.82
CA ASN A 349 17.61 -9.56 -2.38
C ASN A 349 16.34 -9.86 -1.57
N TRP A 350 15.21 -9.23 -1.90
CA TRP A 350 13.94 -9.56 -1.26
C TRP A 350 13.59 -11.04 -1.46
N SER A 351 13.82 -11.57 -2.65
CA SER A 351 13.59 -12.97 -2.96
C SER A 351 14.45 -13.90 -2.11
N ILE A 352 15.77 -13.69 -2.08
CA ILE A 352 16.72 -14.47 -1.26
C ILE A 352 16.36 -14.42 0.23
N GLU A 353 15.97 -13.25 0.74
CA GLU A 353 15.51 -13.14 2.14
C GLU A 353 14.29 -14.02 2.43
N ARG A 354 13.47 -14.36 1.44
CA ARG A 354 12.26 -15.19 1.59
C ARG A 354 12.48 -16.65 1.23
N ASP A 355 13.73 -17.02 0.93
CA ASP A 355 14.13 -18.41 0.80
C ASP A 355 14.18 -19.08 2.18
N ILE A 356 13.62 -20.29 2.28
CA ILE A 356 13.59 -21.06 3.54
C ILE A 356 14.99 -21.45 4.03
N THR A 357 15.96 -21.50 3.12
CA THR A 357 17.36 -21.80 3.42
C THR A 357 18.13 -20.59 3.96
N SER A 358 17.53 -19.41 3.95
CA SER A 358 18.16 -18.17 4.41
C SER A 358 18.31 -18.12 5.94
N ILE A 359 19.54 -17.91 6.41
CA ILE A 359 19.89 -17.85 7.84
C ILE A 359 19.15 -16.72 8.58
N LYS A 360 18.84 -15.63 7.88
CA LYS A 360 18.04 -14.49 8.38
C LYS A 360 16.75 -14.34 7.59
N GLY A 361 16.14 -15.48 7.23
CA GLY A 361 14.99 -15.51 6.35
C GLY A 361 13.79 -14.73 6.90
N LYS A 362 13.20 -13.88 6.07
CA LYS A 362 11.88 -13.27 6.25
C LYS A 362 10.83 -14.24 5.71
N ILE A 363 10.69 -15.39 6.37
CA ILE A 363 9.73 -16.43 5.96
C ILE A 363 8.30 -15.93 6.19
N PHE A 364 7.40 -16.21 5.26
CA PHE A 364 5.99 -15.84 5.36
C PHE A 364 5.31 -16.57 6.51
N ALA A 365 4.95 -15.86 7.58
CA ALA A 365 4.29 -16.46 8.73
C ALA A 365 2.81 -16.77 8.44
N THR A 366 2.43 -18.04 8.45
CA THR A 366 1.04 -18.49 8.25
C THR A 366 0.22 -18.55 9.55
N GLU A 367 0.86 -18.29 10.69
CA GLU A 367 0.23 -18.19 12.00
C GLU A 367 0.97 -17.17 12.88
N PRO A 368 0.28 -16.54 13.84
CA PRO A 368 0.90 -15.54 14.69
C PRO A 368 1.88 -16.18 15.68
N THR A 369 3.06 -15.60 15.80
CA THR A 369 4.08 -16.05 16.76
C THR A 369 3.71 -15.62 18.17
N ILE A 370 3.75 -16.55 19.13
CA ILE A 370 3.51 -16.26 20.54
C ILE A 370 4.84 -15.94 21.20
N SER A 371 5.09 -14.66 21.46
CA SER A 371 6.30 -14.20 22.15
C SER A 371 6.35 -14.70 23.60
N LEU A 372 7.55 -14.71 24.18
CA LEU A 372 7.73 -15.04 25.59
C LEU A 372 6.92 -14.11 26.51
N GLU A 373 6.90 -12.82 26.20
CA GLU A 373 6.08 -11.82 26.91
C GLU A 373 4.59 -12.19 26.88
N LEU A 374 4.07 -12.56 25.71
CA LEU A 374 2.67 -12.96 25.58
C LEU A 374 2.39 -14.24 26.37
N TRP A 375 3.29 -15.23 26.32
CA TRP A 375 3.18 -16.42 27.16
C TRP A 375 3.09 -16.09 28.66
N THR A 376 3.93 -15.18 29.14
CA THR A 376 3.95 -14.74 30.55
C THR A 376 2.63 -14.07 30.91
N LEU A 377 2.17 -13.09 30.12
CA LEU A 377 0.90 -12.39 30.33
C LEU A 377 -0.30 -13.36 30.31
N SER A 378 -0.29 -14.32 29.41
CA SER A 378 -1.31 -15.37 29.32
C SER A 378 -1.32 -16.30 30.51
N TYR A 379 -0.14 -16.69 31.01
CA TYR A 379 -0.02 -17.55 32.17
C TYR A 379 -0.51 -16.85 33.44
N GLN A 380 -0.11 -15.60 33.65
CA GLN A 380 -0.61 -14.77 34.76
C GLN A 380 -2.13 -14.57 34.66
N TRP A 381 -2.64 -14.27 33.45
CA TRP A 381 -4.08 -14.15 33.24
C TRP A 381 -4.83 -15.46 33.48
N ALA A 382 -4.28 -16.60 33.04
CA ALA A 382 -4.88 -17.91 33.24
C ALA A 382 -5.01 -18.25 34.74
N LYS A 383 -4.08 -17.79 35.57
CA LYS A 383 -4.13 -17.91 37.04
C LYS A 383 -5.08 -16.94 37.74
N SER A 384 -5.54 -15.90 37.06
CA SER A 384 -6.50 -14.96 37.66
C SER A 384 -7.79 -15.68 38.08
N THR A 385 -8.53 -15.12 39.03
CA THR A 385 -9.79 -15.71 39.52
C THR A 385 -11.01 -15.26 38.72
N LYS A 386 -10.84 -14.52 37.61
CA LYS A 386 -11.94 -13.93 36.83
C LYS A 386 -12.99 -14.97 36.45
N ASP A 387 -14.25 -14.63 36.72
CA ASP A 387 -15.43 -15.46 36.45
C ASP A 387 -15.81 -15.36 34.97
N ILE A 388 -15.50 -16.42 34.22
CA ILE A 388 -15.76 -16.49 32.78
C ILE A 388 -17.09 -17.20 32.55
N ILE A 389 -17.96 -16.58 31.74
CA ILE A 389 -19.22 -17.21 31.32
C ILE A 389 -18.96 -17.96 30.01
N CYS A 390 -19.23 -19.26 29.99
CA CYS A 390 -19.11 -20.10 28.80
C CYS A 390 -20.52 -20.44 28.28
N ILE A 391 -20.76 -20.20 27.00
CA ILE A 391 -21.94 -20.68 26.29
C ILE A 391 -21.44 -21.64 25.22
N SER A 392 -21.93 -22.88 25.24
CA SER A 392 -21.57 -23.91 24.26
C SER A 392 -22.75 -24.13 23.33
N ASN A 393 -22.45 -24.19 22.03
CA ASN A 393 -23.33 -24.75 21.02
C ASN A 393 -22.69 -26.06 20.48
N ASP A 394 -23.36 -26.75 19.57
CA ASP A 394 -22.88 -28.03 19.02
C ASP A 394 -21.54 -27.88 18.27
N SER A 395 -21.33 -26.74 17.61
CA SER A 395 -20.15 -26.48 16.77
C SER A 395 -19.05 -25.65 17.43
N SER A 396 -19.35 -24.82 18.43
CA SER A 396 -18.38 -23.90 19.03
C SER A 396 -18.70 -23.54 20.48
N LYS A 397 -17.68 -23.01 21.16
CA LYS A 397 -17.77 -22.43 22.51
C LYS A 397 -17.47 -20.95 22.46
N THR A 398 -18.35 -20.16 23.08
CA THR A 398 -18.18 -18.73 23.26
C THR A 398 -17.91 -18.44 24.73
N TYR A 399 -16.81 -17.74 25.01
CA TYR A 399 -16.39 -17.33 26.34
C TYR A 399 -16.51 -15.82 26.47
N TYR A 400 -17.30 -15.37 27.46
CA TYR A 400 -17.40 -13.97 27.83
C TYR A 400 -16.51 -13.71 29.04
N ILE A 401 -15.54 -12.82 28.84
CA ILE A 401 -14.42 -12.58 29.74
C ILE A 401 -14.55 -11.16 30.31
N PRO A 402 -14.56 -11.00 31.65
CA PRO A 402 -14.54 -9.69 32.29
C PRO A 402 -13.23 -8.93 31.95
N ALA A 403 -13.34 -7.74 31.37
CA ALA A 403 -12.20 -6.89 31.06
C ALA A 403 -11.75 -6.05 32.27
N ARG A 404 -10.61 -5.36 32.14
CA ARG A 404 -10.06 -4.44 33.16
C ARG A 404 -10.04 -5.10 34.55
N ASP A 405 -10.47 -4.37 35.58
CA ASP A 405 -10.50 -4.82 36.97
C ASP A 405 -11.79 -5.54 37.35
N LEU A 406 -12.71 -5.74 36.40
CA LEU A 406 -13.96 -6.46 36.67
C LEU A 406 -13.69 -7.93 36.95
N GLN A 407 -14.30 -8.45 38.01
CA GLN A 407 -14.15 -9.85 38.38
C GLN A 407 -15.16 -10.76 37.67
N SER A 408 -16.37 -10.26 37.43
CA SER A 408 -17.50 -11.02 36.88
C SER A 408 -18.36 -10.15 35.97
N ILE A 409 -19.25 -10.78 35.20
CA ILE A 409 -20.20 -10.12 34.30
C ILE A 409 -21.62 -10.40 34.79
N SER A 410 -22.42 -9.34 34.98
CA SER A 410 -23.84 -9.51 35.31
C SER A 410 -24.65 -9.97 34.09
N GLN A 411 -25.73 -10.73 34.32
CA GLN A 411 -26.60 -11.20 33.23
C GLN A 411 -27.20 -10.04 32.41
N ALA A 412 -27.54 -8.92 33.07
CA ALA A 412 -28.05 -7.72 32.40
C ALA A 412 -27.01 -7.11 31.44
N ASN A 413 -25.75 -7.00 31.86
CA ASN A 413 -24.67 -6.49 31.01
C ASN A 413 -24.36 -7.47 29.86
N LEU A 414 -24.37 -8.78 30.14
CA LEU A 414 -24.19 -9.80 29.10
C LEU A 414 -25.30 -9.73 28.04
N ASN A 415 -26.57 -9.66 28.46
CA ASN A 415 -27.70 -9.56 27.54
C ASN A 415 -27.60 -8.29 26.68
N LYS A 416 -27.21 -7.17 27.28
CA LYS A 416 -27.01 -5.90 26.56
C LYS A 416 -25.88 -5.99 25.53
N TYR A 417 -24.77 -6.64 25.88
CA TYR A 417 -23.65 -6.88 24.98
C TYR A 417 -24.07 -7.76 23.80
N LYS A 418 -24.69 -8.92 24.07
CA LYS A 418 -25.11 -9.88 23.04
C LYS A 418 -26.12 -9.28 22.07
N ASN A 419 -27.09 -8.52 22.58
CA ASN A 419 -28.16 -7.93 21.77
C ASN A 419 -27.77 -6.57 21.18
N LYS A 420 -26.58 -6.05 21.46
CA LYS A 420 -26.09 -4.73 20.99
C LYS A 420 -27.06 -3.58 21.28
N THR A 421 -27.79 -3.63 22.40
CA THR A 421 -28.87 -2.68 22.74
C THR A 421 -28.35 -1.42 23.44
N TRP A 422 -27.40 -0.73 22.82
CA TRP A 422 -26.85 0.54 23.33
C TRP A 422 -27.65 1.73 22.80
N SER A 423 -28.13 2.59 23.70
CA SER A 423 -28.90 3.80 23.34
C SER A 423 -28.08 5.10 23.41
N THR A 424 -26.87 5.03 23.97
CA THR A 424 -25.91 6.15 24.07
C THR A 424 -24.49 5.66 23.79
N PHE A 425 -23.62 6.56 23.35
CA PHE A 425 -22.22 6.22 23.08
C PHE A 425 -21.50 5.70 24.33
N ASN A 426 -21.78 6.29 25.51
CA ASN A 426 -21.22 5.80 26.78
C ASN A 426 -21.64 4.37 27.13
N GLN A 427 -22.81 3.91 26.66
CA GLN A 427 -23.20 2.50 26.84
C GLN A 427 -22.44 1.59 25.88
N PHE A 428 -22.17 2.06 24.67
CA PHE A 428 -21.29 1.36 23.73
C PHE A 428 -19.85 1.27 24.27
N THR A 429 -19.28 2.35 24.83
CA THR A 429 -17.92 2.30 25.41
C THR A 429 -17.84 1.37 26.62
N LYS A 430 -18.93 1.21 27.39
CA LYS A 430 -19.03 0.19 28.45
C LYS A 430 -19.10 -1.24 27.92
N SER A 431 -19.39 -1.46 26.63
CA SER A 431 -19.36 -2.83 26.07
C SER A 431 -17.96 -3.44 26.05
N PHE A 432 -16.91 -2.61 26.03
CA PHE A 432 -15.51 -3.01 26.12
C PHE A 432 -15.10 -3.49 27.52
N ASP A 433 -16.03 -3.50 28.48
CA ASP A 433 -15.87 -4.18 29.76
C ASP A 433 -16.04 -5.71 29.63
N ILE A 434 -16.45 -6.20 28.46
CA ILE A 434 -16.64 -7.62 28.14
C ILE A 434 -15.85 -7.96 26.87
N TRP A 435 -14.95 -8.94 26.98
CA TRP A 435 -14.34 -9.58 25.80
C TRP A 435 -15.08 -10.86 25.46
N CYS A 436 -15.30 -11.08 24.17
CA CYS A 436 -15.92 -12.29 23.62
C CYS A 436 -14.85 -13.09 22.90
N MET A 437 -14.65 -14.34 23.28
CA MET A 437 -13.72 -15.26 22.63
C MET A 437 -14.49 -16.45 22.06
N GLU A 438 -14.27 -16.75 20.79
CA GLU A 438 -14.93 -17.83 20.07
C GLU A 438 -13.90 -18.92 19.73
N MET A 439 -14.26 -20.17 19.99
CA MET A 439 -13.42 -21.33 19.76
C MET A 439 -14.26 -22.46 19.18
N ASP A 440 -13.90 -22.95 18.00
CA ASP A 440 -14.62 -24.04 17.34
C ASP A 440 -14.28 -25.39 17.99
N ASN A 441 -15.28 -26.25 18.14
CA ASN A 441 -15.10 -27.57 18.73
C ASN A 441 -14.16 -28.43 17.85
N GLY A 442 -13.14 -29.03 18.46
CA GLY A 442 -12.17 -29.88 17.77
C GLY A 442 -11.17 -29.13 16.86
N SER A 443 -11.24 -27.80 16.82
CA SER A 443 -10.25 -26.98 16.09
C SER A 443 -9.00 -26.74 16.93
N ASP A 444 -7.90 -26.38 16.25
CA ASP A 444 -6.72 -25.83 16.94
C ASP A 444 -7.11 -24.54 17.66
N TRP A 445 -6.87 -24.48 18.97
CA TRP A 445 -7.17 -23.33 19.81
C TRP A 445 -6.52 -22.04 19.29
N ARG A 446 -5.42 -22.13 18.53
CA ARG A 446 -4.77 -20.97 17.90
C ARG A 446 -5.65 -20.25 16.89
N LYS A 447 -6.65 -20.93 16.31
CA LYS A 447 -7.62 -20.34 15.38
C LYS A 447 -8.75 -19.59 16.08
N SER A 448 -8.80 -19.62 17.41
CA SER A 448 -9.81 -18.92 18.21
C SER A 448 -9.73 -17.41 17.99
N LYS A 449 -10.89 -16.76 17.96
CA LYS A 449 -11.01 -15.31 17.78
C LYS A 449 -11.33 -14.64 19.10
N CYS A 450 -10.89 -13.41 19.30
CA CYS A 450 -11.22 -12.63 20.50
C CYS A 450 -11.54 -11.18 20.15
N SER A 451 -12.56 -10.60 20.80
CA SER A 451 -12.95 -9.20 20.56
C SER A 451 -12.06 -8.17 21.28
N CYS A 452 -10.99 -8.59 21.97
CA CYS A 452 -10.13 -7.65 22.69
C CYS A 452 -9.16 -6.93 21.73
N PRO A 453 -8.75 -5.68 22.03
CA PRO A 453 -7.82 -4.92 21.20
C PRO A 453 -6.49 -5.64 20.94
N GLY A 454 -6.00 -6.40 21.92
CA GLY A 454 -4.76 -7.17 21.77
C GLY A 454 -4.83 -8.21 20.66
N PHE A 455 -6.01 -8.79 20.42
CA PHE A 455 -6.23 -9.77 19.35
C PHE A 455 -6.28 -9.09 17.99
N PHE A 456 -7.10 -8.05 17.82
CA PHE A 456 -7.17 -7.35 16.54
C PHE A 456 -5.81 -6.81 16.08
N LYS A 457 -5.02 -6.29 17.03
CA LYS A 457 -3.71 -5.71 16.72
C LYS A 457 -2.61 -6.73 16.45
N ASN A 458 -2.74 -7.98 16.90
CA ASN A 458 -1.65 -8.97 16.84
C ASN A 458 -2.07 -10.36 16.36
N TYR A 459 -3.34 -10.55 15.99
CA TYR A 459 -3.97 -11.81 15.57
C TYR A 459 -3.95 -12.94 16.59
N ILE A 460 -3.37 -12.69 17.76
CA ILE A 460 -3.37 -13.54 18.93
C ILE A 460 -3.35 -12.64 20.17
N CYS A 461 -3.90 -13.10 21.28
CA CYS A 461 -3.94 -12.30 22.50
C CYS A 461 -3.81 -13.15 23.75
N LYS A 462 -3.65 -12.46 24.88
CA LYS A 462 -3.44 -13.14 26.17
C LYS A 462 -4.63 -14.02 26.57
N HIS A 463 -5.84 -13.66 26.13
CA HIS A 463 -7.07 -14.39 26.44
C HIS A 463 -7.14 -15.71 25.67
N VAL A 464 -6.80 -15.73 24.38
CA VAL A 464 -6.80 -16.96 23.56
C VAL A 464 -5.80 -17.97 24.12
N VAL A 465 -4.55 -17.55 24.29
CA VAL A 465 -3.49 -18.41 24.84
C VAL A 465 -3.78 -18.77 26.30
N GLY A 466 -4.27 -17.83 27.09
CA GLY A 466 -4.60 -18.06 28.50
C GLY A 466 -5.76 -19.04 28.70
N MET A 467 -6.79 -18.99 27.85
CA MET A 467 -7.88 -19.95 27.85
C MET A 467 -7.39 -21.33 27.43
N ALA A 468 -6.52 -21.42 26.43
CA ALA A 468 -5.88 -22.68 26.05
C ALA A 468 -5.07 -23.29 27.22
N ILE A 469 -4.41 -22.46 28.04
CA ILE A 469 -3.75 -22.92 29.28
C ILE A 469 -4.78 -23.42 30.30
N ARG A 470 -5.86 -22.66 30.58
CA ARG A 470 -6.91 -23.06 31.54
C ARG A 470 -7.59 -24.38 31.14
N LEU A 471 -7.84 -24.56 29.85
CA LEU A 471 -8.48 -25.74 29.27
C LEU A 471 -7.48 -26.88 29.00
N LYS A 472 -6.20 -26.69 29.32
CA LYS A 472 -5.11 -27.68 29.15
C LYS A 472 -4.83 -28.09 27.70
N TYR A 473 -5.15 -27.23 26.73
CA TYR A 473 -4.79 -27.42 25.32
C TYR A 473 -3.31 -27.11 25.03
N CYS A 474 -2.66 -26.31 25.87
CA CYS A 474 -1.23 -26.05 25.77
C CYS A 474 -0.58 -25.91 27.15
N LYS A 475 0.75 -26.02 27.18
CA LYS A 475 1.57 -25.76 28.38
C LYS A 475 2.47 -24.55 28.10
N PRO A 476 2.49 -23.53 28.98
CA PRO A 476 3.39 -22.42 28.79
C PRO A 476 4.85 -22.87 29.00
N PRO A 477 5.81 -22.28 28.27
CA PRO A 477 7.22 -22.62 28.40
C PRO A 477 7.70 -22.34 29.84
N PRO A 478 8.72 -23.06 30.35
CA PRO A 478 9.21 -22.87 31.72
C PRO A 478 9.62 -21.42 32.02
N SER A 479 10.27 -20.76 31.06
CA SER A 479 10.69 -19.35 31.16
C SER A 479 9.54 -18.36 31.31
N ALA A 480 8.32 -18.68 30.85
CA ALA A 480 7.17 -17.80 31.03
C ALA A 480 6.59 -17.86 32.46
N LYS A 481 7.02 -18.82 33.27
CA LYS A 481 6.51 -19.04 34.64
C LYS A 481 7.37 -18.37 35.72
N THR A 482 8.57 -17.90 35.37
CA THR A 482 9.56 -17.41 36.33
C THR A 482 9.34 -15.96 36.75
N VAL A 483 8.48 -15.20 36.05
CA VAL A 483 8.13 -13.82 36.41
C VAL A 483 7.04 -13.85 37.50
N PRO A 484 7.26 -13.23 38.68
CA PRO A 484 6.26 -13.12 39.74
C PRO A 484 4.95 -12.46 39.25
N ILE A 485 3.83 -12.80 39.88
CA ILE A 485 2.53 -12.19 39.55
C ILE A 485 2.55 -10.73 39.98
N GLY A 486 2.33 -9.80 39.04
CA GLY A 486 2.19 -8.37 39.34
C GLY A 486 3.40 -7.50 39.00
N GLU A 487 4.52 -8.09 38.59
CA GLU A 487 5.66 -7.35 38.03
C GLU A 487 5.50 -7.24 36.51
N LYS A 488 5.66 -6.01 35.98
CA LYS A 488 5.64 -5.71 34.54
C LYS A 488 7.02 -5.84 33.95
#